data_AF-X1UYM8-F1
#
_entry.id   AF-X1UYM8-F1
#
_cell.length_a   1.000
_cell.length_b   1.000
_cell.length_c   1.000
_cell.angle_alpha   90.00
_cell.angle_beta   90.00
_cell.angle_gamma   90.00
#
_symmetry.space_group_name_H-M   'P 1'
#
loop_
_entity.id
_entity.type
_entity.pdbx_description
1 polymer ?
#
loop_
_entity_poly.entity_id
_entity_poly.type
_entity_poly.pdbx_seq_one_letter_code
_entity_poly.pdbx_strand_id
1 'polypeptide(L)'
;TLFEDYLIYPIPRIIFEEDTFGCFGSREVYTYDASFYEKDTLYPDKFYEVNSDGHWRDQRVLEVFLYPVQFNPKQKMMYFYTGLDLRIEYSGEVFENENGLGPFEDIGREILLNYSGIDWEPESVPEPAVHYYTKLDTNNVADYIIVTHLDFINDGIALYWIDQFAQWRVD
;
A
#
# COMPACT_ATOMS: atom_id res chain seq x y z
N THR A 1 26.07 -13.83 10.00
CA THR A 1 27.47 -13.46 9.69
C THR A 1 27.82 -12.17 10.39
N LEU A 2 28.95 -12.13 11.07
CA LEU A 2 29.48 -10.92 11.71
C LEU A 2 30.56 -10.32 10.80
N PHE A 3 30.49 -9.01 10.59
CA PHE A 3 31.52 -8.22 9.95
C PHE A 3 32.10 -7.24 10.97
N GLU A 4 33.40 -7.31 11.17
CA GLU A 4 34.16 -6.43 12.06
C GLU A 4 34.84 -5.32 11.26
N ASP A 5 35.18 -4.22 11.94
CA ASP A 5 35.80 -3.02 11.33
C ASP A 5 35.02 -2.45 10.12
N TYR A 6 33.70 -2.61 10.13
CA TYR A 6 32.82 -2.18 9.06
C TYR A 6 32.16 -0.84 9.41
N LEU A 7 32.27 0.16 8.53
CA LEU A 7 31.60 1.45 8.70
C LEU A 7 30.51 1.62 7.64
N ILE A 8 29.26 1.72 8.08
CA ILE A 8 28.12 2.00 7.20
C ILE A 8 28.03 3.51 6.96
N TYR A 9 27.82 3.92 5.70
CA TYR A 9 27.60 5.32 5.36
C TYR A 9 26.22 5.81 5.85
N PRO A 10 26.12 7.07 6.29
CA PRO A 10 24.84 7.64 6.67
C PRO A 10 23.93 7.76 5.45
N ILE A 11 22.63 7.64 5.67
CA ILE A 11 21.62 7.83 4.63
C ILE A 11 21.74 9.28 4.11
N PRO A 12 21.91 9.50 2.80
CA PRO A 12 21.98 10.84 2.23
C PRO A 12 20.62 11.54 2.35
N ARG A 13 20.65 12.86 2.55
CA ARG A 13 19.46 13.70 2.40
C ARG A 13 19.37 14.19 0.97
N ILE A 14 18.18 14.09 0.39
CA ILE A 14 17.89 14.67 -0.93
C ILE A 14 17.52 16.13 -0.72
N ILE A 15 18.25 17.04 -1.37
CA ILE A 15 17.96 18.47 -1.38
C ILE A 15 17.55 18.85 -2.80
N PHE A 16 16.41 19.53 -2.91
CA PHE A 16 15.92 20.10 -4.16
C PHE A 16 16.40 21.55 -4.28
N GLU A 17 17.04 21.87 -5.39
CA GLU A 17 17.58 23.20 -5.67
C GLU A 17 17.07 23.68 -7.02
N GLU A 18 16.68 24.95 -7.08
CA GLU A 18 16.29 25.60 -8.32
C GLU A 18 17.54 26.19 -8.97
N ASP A 19 17.81 25.81 -10.21
CA ASP A 19 18.88 26.42 -11.00
C ASP A 19 18.50 27.86 -11.40
N THR A 20 19.50 28.65 -11.80
CA THR A 20 19.41 30.03 -12.28
C THR A 20 18.40 30.20 -13.45
N PHE A 21 18.07 29.10 -14.14
CA PHE A 21 17.11 29.05 -15.23
C PHE A 21 15.70 28.57 -14.83
N GLY A 22 15.41 28.40 -13.53
CA GLY A 22 14.09 27.96 -13.04
C GLY A 22 13.82 26.46 -13.15
N CYS A 23 14.86 25.65 -13.37
CA CYS A 23 14.76 24.19 -13.41
C CYS A 23 15.05 23.60 -12.03
N PHE A 24 14.21 22.67 -11.55
CA PHE A 24 14.45 21.95 -10.30
C PHE A 24 15.40 20.77 -10.53
N GLY A 25 16.53 20.77 -9.84
CA GLY A 25 17.44 19.65 -9.71
C GLY A 25 17.40 19.05 -8.31
N SER A 26 17.82 17.79 -8.16
CA SER A 26 18.01 17.15 -6.86
C SER A 26 19.47 16.74 -6.67
N ARG A 27 20.03 16.93 -5.48
CA ARG A 27 21.34 16.39 -5.10
C ARG A 27 21.29 15.64 -3.78
N GLU A 28 22.10 14.60 -3.67
CA GLU A 28 22.32 13.87 -2.42
C GLU A 28 23.40 14.55 -1.59
N VAL A 29 23.09 14.80 -0.31
CA VAL A 29 24.04 15.37 0.65
C VAL A 29 24.21 14.41 1.82
N TYR A 30 25.44 13.91 1.97
CA TYR A 30 25.84 13.07 3.10
C TYR A 30 26.21 13.95 4.28
N THR A 31 25.60 13.71 5.44
CA THR A 31 25.94 14.40 6.69
C THR A 31 26.33 13.36 7.74
N TYR A 32 27.54 13.47 8.27
CA TYR A 32 28.01 12.58 9.33
C TYR A 32 27.43 13.00 10.67
N ASP A 33 26.54 12.18 11.22
CA ASP A 33 25.96 12.40 12.55
C ASP A 33 26.83 11.76 13.63
N ALA A 34 27.79 12.53 14.17
CA ALA A 34 28.68 12.06 15.23
C ALA A 34 27.91 11.48 16.43
N SER A 35 26.73 12.03 16.76
CA SER A 35 25.95 11.57 17.90
C SER A 35 25.36 10.18 17.70
N PHE A 36 25.05 9.80 16.45
CA PHE A 36 24.64 8.43 16.11
C PHE A 36 25.84 7.48 16.13
N TYR A 37 26.96 7.89 15.51
CA TYR A 37 28.12 7.01 15.35
C TYR A 37 28.89 6.74 16.67
N GLU A 38 28.67 7.54 17.71
CA GLU A 38 29.22 7.30 19.04
C GLU A 38 28.39 6.33 19.90
N LYS A 39 27.18 5.95 19.46
CA LYS A 39 26.28 5.06 20.22
C LYS A 39 26.78 3.61 20.20
N ASP A 40 26.78 3.00 21.37
CA ASP A 40 27.13 1.59 21.56
C ASP A 40 25.87 0.70 21.61
N THR A 41 25.03 0.81 20.57
CA THR A 41 23.78 0.06 20.48
C THR A 41 23.59 -0.46 19.06
N LEU A 42 22.94 -1.61 18.92
CA LEU A 42 22.56 -2.13 17.61
C LEU A 42 21.46 -1.26 16.99
N TYR A 43 21.57 -1.01 15.69
CA TYR A 43 20.58 -0.29 14.91
C TYR A 43 20.24 -1.07 13.63
N PRO A 44 18.95 -1.31 13.34
CA PRO A 44 17.80 -1.17 14.24
C PRO A 44 17.87 -2.19 15.39
N ASP A 45 17.45 -1.80 16.61
CA ASP A 45 17.35 -2.72 17.76
C ASP A 45 16.06 -3.55 17.72
N LYS A 46 15.74 -4.08 16.54
CA LYS A 46 14.57 -4.91 16.26
C LYS A 46 14.82 -5.72 15.00
N PHE A 47 14.18 -6.89 14.91
CA PHE A 47 14.23 -7.76 13.73
C PHE A 47 13.03 -7.56 12.81
N TYR A 48 11.93 -7.06 13.35
CA TYR A 48 10.71 -6.81 12.60
C TYR A 48 9.95 -5.61 13.16
N GLU A 49 9.07 -5.06 12.34
CA GLU A 49 8.11 -4.03 12.72
C GLU A 49 6.85 -4.21 11.87
N VAL A 50 5.67 -4.08 12.49
CA VAL A 50 4.41 -3.95 11.73
C VAL A 50 4.32 -2.50 11.28
N ASN A 51 4.48 -2.27 9.98
CA ASN A 51 4.47 -0.92 9.41
C ASN A 51 3.03 -0.42 9.24
N SER A 52 2.13 -1.28 8.75
CA SER A 52 0.73 -0.95 8.57
C SER A 52 -0.18 -2.15 8.84
N ASP A 53 -1.36 -1.84 9.40
CA ASP A 53 -2.47 -2.76 9.61
C ASP A 53 -3.71 -2.12 8.99
N GLY A 54 -4.22 -2.74 7.94
CA GLY A 54 -5.26 -2.16 7.11
C GLY A 54 -6.13 -3.21 6.46
N HIS A 55 -6.98 -2.74 5.55
CA HIS A 55 -7.87 -3.60 4.80
C HIS A 55 -7.75 -3.26 3.31
N TRP A 56 -7.63 -4.29 2.50
CA TRP A 56 -7.86 -4.24 1.06
C TRP A 56 -9.27 -4.76 0.83
N ARG A 57 -10.22 -3.84 0.60
CA ARG A 57 -11.66 -4.14 0.62
C ARG A 57 -12.04 -4.86 1.93
N ASP A 58 -12.58 -6.08 1.84
CA ASP A 58 -13.02 -6.88 2.97
C ASP A 58 -11.93 -7.83 3.49
N GLN A 59 -10.71 -7.75 2.93
CA GLN A 59 -9.56 -8.54 3.38
C GLN A 59 -8.65 -7.71 4.29
N ARG A 60 -8.44 -8.14 5.53
CA ARG A 60 -7.42 -7.53 6.41
C ARG A 60 -6.02 -7.91 5.95
N VAL A 61 -5.12 -6.94 5.88
CA VAL A 61 -3.73 -7.07 5.40
C VAL A 61 -2.77 -6.43 6.39
N LEU A 62 -1.65 -7.09 6.62
CA LEU A 62 -0.55 -6.60 7.46
C LEU A 62 0.71 -6.40 6.62
N GLU A 63 1.32 -5.24 6.76
CA GLU A 63 2.64 -4.97 6.21
C GLU A 63 3.69 -5.10 7.31
N VAL A 64 4.62 -6.03 7.12
CA VAL A 64 5.68 -6.33 8.10
C VAL A 64 7.03 -6.03 7.47
N PHE A 65 7.78 -5.13 8.10
CA PHE A 65 9.18 -4.87 7.76
C PHE A 65 10.07 -5.83 8.51
N LEU A 66 11.06 -6.39 7.81
CA LEU A 66 12.08 -7.26 8.37
C LEU A 66 13.43 -6.58 8.27
N TYR A 67 14.23 -6.65 9.33
CA TYR A 67 15.55 -6.04 9.44
C TYR A 67 16.63 -7.12 9.59
N PRO A 68 17.09 -7.72 8.49
CA PRO A 68 18.11 -8.77 8.51
C PRO A 68 19.53 -8.21 8.74
N VAL A 69 19.69 -6.88 8.80
CA VAL A 69 20.98 -6.22 9.01
C VAL A 69 20.90 -5.33 10.24
N GLN A 70 21.82 -5.54 11.17
CA GLN A 70 21.95 -4.72 12.37
C GLN A 70 23.39 -4.21 12.48
N PHE A 71 23.55 -2.97 12.91
CA PHE A 71 24.84 -2.30 12.97
C PHE A 71 25.08 -1.67 14.34
N ASN A 72 26.23 -1.95 14.95
CA ASN A 72 26.73 -1.19 16.09
C ASN A 72 27.76 -0.17 15.59
N PRO A 73 27.45 1.14 15.62
CA PRO A 73 28.34 2.16 15.07
C PRO A 73 29.64 2.33 15.85
N LYS A 74 29.59 2.29 17.19
CA LYS A 74 30.78 2.50 18.03
C LYS A 74 31.78 1.36 17.91
N GLN A 75 31.27 0.13 17.86
CA GLN A 75 32.09 -1.08 17.73
C GLN A 75 32.48 -1.38 16.27
N LYS A 76 31.88 -0.68 15.29
CA LYS A 76 32.06 -0.94 13.85
C LYS A 76 31.75 -2.39 13.48
N MET A 77 30.69 -2.93 14.08
CA MET A 77 30.27 -4.31 13.88
C MET A 77 28.93 -4.34 13.16
N MET A 78 28.84 -5.15 12.11
CA MET A 78 27.61 -5.40 11.37
C MET A 78 27.22 -6.88 11.46
N TYR A 79 26.01 -7.13 11.92
CA TYR A 79 25.38 -8.44 11.95
C TYR A 79 24.48 -8.58 10.72
N PHE A 80 24.75 -9.60 9.92
CA PHE A 80 23.94 -9.98 8.77
C PHE A 80 23.29 -11.34 9.01
N TYR A 81 21.98 -11.38 9.10
CA TYR A 81 21.21 -12.60 9.31
C TYR A 81 20.79 -13.17 7.95
N THR A 82 21.24 -14.38 7.64
CA THR A 82 21.00 -15.03 6.34
C THR A 82 19.62 -15.69 6.22
N GLY A 83 18.91 -15.81 7.34
CA GLY A 83 17.57 -16.38 7.40
C GLY A 83 16.82 -15.80 8.61
N LEU A 84 15.53 -15.55 8.42
CA LEU A 84 14.60 -15.12 9.44
C LEU A 84 13.34 -15.98 9.31
N ASP A 85 12.99 -16.69 10.38
CA ASP A 85 11.75 -17.45 10.45
C ASP A 85 10.69 -16.58 11.14
N LEU A 86 9.66 -16.20 10.40
CA LEU A 86 8.55 -15.39 10.90
C LEU A 86 7.34 -16.27 11.19
N ARG A 87 6.78 -16.16 12.41
CA ARG A 87 5.50 -16.76 12.78
C ARG A 87 4.53 -15.66 13.16
N ILE A 88 3.42 -15.57 12.43
CA ILE A 88 2.33 -14.64 12.73
C ILE A 88 1.23 -15.42 13.43
N GLU A 89 0.84 -14.97 14.63
CA GLU A 89 -0.27 -15.54 15.38
C GLU A 89 -1.38 -14.50 15.49
N TYR A 90 -2.58 -14.88 15.06
CA TYR A 90 -3.76 -14.05 15.17
C TYR A 90 -4.57 -14.45 16.40
N SER A 91 -5.11 -13.47 17.10
CA SER A 91 -6.07 -13.67 18.18
C SER A 91 -7.37 -12.93 17.85
N GLY A 92 -8.52 -13.53 18.17
CA GLY A 92 -9.84 -12.94 17.94
C GLY A 92 -10.78 -13.88 17.19
N GLU A 93 -11.87 -13.32 16.69
CA GLU A 93 -12.82 -14.03 15.84
C GLU A 93 -12.32 -14.02 14.39
N VAL A 94 -12.39 -15.18 13.74
CA VAL A 94 -12.07 -15.34 12.32
C VAL A 94 -13.38 -15.21 11.55
N PHE A 95 -13.42 -14.27 10.62
CA PHE A 95 -14.52 -14.11 9.69
C PHE A 95 -14.06 -14.61 8.32
N GLU A 96 -14.83 -15.53 7.74
CA GLU A 96 -14.62 -15.93 6.35
C GLU A 96 -15.16 -14.85 5.44
N ASN A 97 -14.34 -14.40 4.49
CA ASN A 97 -14.75 -13.45 3.47
C ASN A 97 -15.12 -14.22 2.19
N GLU A 98 -16.41 -14.52 2.01
CA GLU A 98 -16.91 -15.26 0.84
C GLU A 98 -16.74 -14.49 -0.48
N ASN A 99 -16.67 -13.15 -0.42
CA ASN A 99 -16.55 -12.29 -1.60
C ASN A 99 -15.10 -12.04 -2.03
N GLY A 100 -14.14 -12.37 -1.17
CA GLY A 100 -12.72 -12.14 -1.39
C GLY A 100 -12.41 -10.66 -1.70
N LEU A 101 -11.55 -10.44 -2.69
CA LEU A 101 -11.22 -9.15 -3.28
C LEU A 101 -12.04 -8.84 -4.54
N GLY A 102 -12.90 -9.77 -4.99
CA GLY A 102 -13.79 -9.64 -6.15
C GLY A 102 -13.02 -9.43 -7.46
N PRO A 103 -13.19 -8.30 -8.18
CA PRO A 103 -12.43 -8.06 -9.41
C PRO A 103 -10.92 -7.86 -9.20
N PHE A 104 -10.43 -7.79 -7.95
CA PHE A 104 -9.02 -7.60 -7.63
C PHE A 104 -8.32 -8.89 -7.14
N GLU A 105 -8.94 -10.06 -7.33
CA GLU A 105 -8.37 -11.35 -6.93
C GLU A 105 -6.97 -11.58 -7.50
N ASP A 106 -6.77 -11.29 -8.79
CA ASP A 106 -5.47 -11.49 -9.44
C ASP A 106 -4.37 -10.63 -8.82
N ILE A 107 -4.67 -9.36 -8.53
CA ILE A 107 -3.74 -8.44 -7.87
C ILE A 107 -3.45 -8.91 -6.45
N GLY A 108 -4.47 -9.39 -5.74
CA GLY A 108 -4.31 -9.97 -4.41
C GLY A 108 -3.35 -11.15 -4.40
N ARG A 109 -3.53 -12.10 -5.33
CA ARG A 109 -2.68 -13.30 -5.46
C ARG A 109 -1.24 -12.97 -5.83
N GLU A 110 -1.03 -11.90 -6.59
CA GLU A 110 0.32 -11.48 -6.99
C GLU A 110 1.07 -10.75 -5.86
N ILE A 111 0.37 -9.88 -5.11
CA ILE A 111 1.04 -9.02 -4.12
C ILE A 111 1.09 -9.65 -2.72
N LEU A 112 0.03 -10.35 -2.30
CA LEU A 112 -0.07 -10.87 -0.94
C LEU A 112 0.55 -12.27 -0.87
N LEU A 113 1.62 -12.40 -0.07
CA LEU A 113 2.42 -13.62 0.04
C LEU A 113 1.64 -14.89 0.41
N ASN A 114 0.51 -14.75 1.11
CA ASN A 114 -0.28 -15.86 1.65
C ASN A 114 -1.76 -15.81 1.23
N TYR A 115 -2.09 -15.14 0.12
CA TYR A 115 -3.46 -15.05 -0.37
C TYR A 115 -3.70 -16.02 -1.52
N SER A 116 -4.46 -17.09 -1.26
CA SER A 116 -4.87 -18.04 -2.31
C SER A 116 -5.95 -17.47 -3.23
N GLY A 117 -6.68 -16.46 -2.76
CA GLY A 117 -7.84 -15.92 -3.42
C GLY A 117 -9.05 -16.84 -3.42
N ILE A 118 -10.10 -16.33 -4.04
CA ILE A 118 -11.33 -17.06 -4.34
C ILE A 118 -11.46 -17.08 -5.85
N ASP A 119 -11.70 -18.25 -6.43
CA ASP A 119 -12.04 -18.36 -7.85
C ASP A 119 -13.49 -17.88 -7.99
N TRP A 120 -13.63 -16.58 -8.23
CA TRP A 120 -14.92 -15.97 -8.50
C TRP A 120 -15.29 -16.25 -9.95
N GLU A 121 -16.25 -17.14 -10.15
CA GLU A 121 -17.00 -17.18 -11.39
C GLU A 121 -18.04 -16.06 -11.33
N PRO A 122 -18.02 -15.07 -12.24
CA PRO A 122 -19.10 -14.10 -12.30
C PRO A 122 -20.42 -14.87 -12.45
N GLU A 123 -21.37 -14.64 -11.54
CA GLU A 123 -22.76 -14.99 -11.80
C GLU A 123 -23.15 -14.41 -13.17
N SER A 124 -24.06 -15.07 -13.89
CA SER A 124 -24.54 -14.55 -15.18
C SER A 124 -25.07 -13.14 -14.99
N VAL A 125 -24.23 -12.15 -15.33
CA VAL A 125 -24.53 -10.75 -15.06
C VAL A 125 -25.72 -10.39 -15.95
N PRO A 126 -26.84 -9.90 -15.40
CA PRO A 126 -27.89 -9.31 -16.22
C PRO A 126 -27.27 -8.19 -17.07
N GLU A 127 -27.83 -7.93 -18.27
CA GLU A 127 -27.26 -6.89 -19.14
C GLU A 127 -27.03 -5.60 -18.34
N PRO A 128 -25.78 -5.08 -18.32
CA PRO A 128 -25.44 -3.92 -17.50
C PRO A 128 -26.33 -2.74 -17.90
N ALA A 129 -26.97 -2.12 -16.91
CA ALA A 129 -27.88 -1.01 -17.11
C ALA A 129 -27.56 0.14 -16.15
N VAL A 130 -27.68 1.36 -16.66
CA VAL A 130 -27.49 2.58 -15.86
C VAL A 130 -28.84 3.03 -15.33
N HIS A 131 -28.92 3.25 -14.02
CA HIS A 131 -30.12 3.72 -13.34
C HIS A 131 -29.84 5.00 -12.55
N TYR A 132 -30.68 6.01 -12.72
CA TYR A 132 -30.58 7.30 -12.02
C TYR A 132 -31.61 7.37 -10.91
N TYR A 133 -31.13 7.64 -9.69
CA TYR A 133 -31.98 7.75 -8.51
C TYR A 133 -31.84 9.12 -7.87
N THR A 134 -32.96 9.75 -7.52
CA THR A 134 -32.99 10.99 -6.72
C THR A 134 -33.14 10.72 -5.22
N LYS A 135 -33.37 9.45 -4.85
CA LYS A 135 -33.48 8.96 -3.48
C LYS A 135 -32.76 7.62 -3.41
N LEU A 136 -32.04 7.37 -2.32
CA LEU A 136 -31.31 6.13 -2.12
C LEU A 136 -32.28 4.94 -2.11
N ASP A 137 -32.15 4.05 -3.10
CA ASP A 137 -32.80 2.74 -3.09
C ASP A 137 -31.86 1.76 -2.39
N THR A 138 -32.30 1.22 -1.25
CA THR A 138 -31.50 0.29 -0.44
C THR A 138 -31.62 -1.16 -0.89
N ASN A 139 -32.54 -1.45 -1.82
CA ASN A 139 -32.71 -2.79 -2.39
C ASN A 139 -31.98 -2.97 -3.72
N ASN A 140 -31.43 -1.89 -4.29
CA ASN A 140 -30.70 -1.96 -5.54
C ASN A 140 -29.30 -2.54 -5.30
N VAL A 141 -28.90 -3.48 -6.15
CA VAL A 141 -27.55 -4.05 -6.18
C VAL A 141 -26.85 -3.47 -7.41
N ALA A 142 -25.81 -2.67 -7.17
CA ALA A 142 -25.04 -2.01 -8.23
C ALA A 142 -23.55 -2.33 -8.08
N ASP A 143 -22.85 -2.44 -9.22
CA ASP A 143 -21.39 -2.60 -9.25
C ASP A 143 -20.65 -1.37 -8.67
N TYR A 144 -21.15 -0.18 -8.99
CA TYR A 144 -20.65 1.10 -8.48
C TYR A 144 -21.79 2.12 -8.39
N ILE A 145 -21.61 3.10 -7.50
CA ILE A 145 -22.57 4.19 -7.29
C ILE A 145 -21.85 5.51 -7.58
N ILE A 146 -22.43 6.31 -8.47
CA ILE A 146 -21.99 7.68 -8.74
C ILE A 146 -22.89 8.63 -7.95
N VAL A 147 -22.32 9.32 -6.95
CA VAL A 147 -23.04 10.33 -6.16
C VAL A 147 -22.58 11.71 -6.59
N THR A 148 -23.52 12.53 -7.08
CA THR A 148 -23.23 13.89 -7.55
C THR A 148 -24.32 14.88 -7.11
N HIS A 149 -23.97 16.16 -7.07
CA HIS A 149 -24.92 17.23 -6.77
C HIS A 149 -25.85 17.48 -7.98
N LEU A 150 -27.09 17.91 -7.72
CA LEU A 150 -28.11 18.11 -8.76
C LEU A 150 -27.66 19.11 -9.84
N ASP A 151 -26.82 20.07 -9.48
CA ASP A 151 -26.29 21.07 -10.43
C ASP A 151 -25.46 20.42 -11.55
N PHE A 152 -24.73 19.34 -11.27
CA PHE A 152 -23.97 18.61 -12.29
C PHE A 152 -24.85 17.76 -13.20
N ILE A 153 -26.04 17.37 -12.74
CA ILE A 153 -27.04 16.70 -13.59
C ILE A 153 -27.75 17.72 -14.48
N ASN A 154 -27.95 18.95 -13.98
CA ASN A 154 -28.59 20.03 -14.74
C ASN A 154 -27.64 20.70 -15.77
N ASP A 155 -26.33 20.52 -15.62
CA ASP A 155 -25.33 20.95 -16.58
C ASP A 155 -25.18 19.88 -17.69
N GLY A 156 -25.53 20.23 -18.92
CA GLY A 156 -25.53 19.29 -20.04
C GLY A 156 -24.14 18.74 -20.42
N ILE A 157 -23.05 19.48 -20.11
CA ILE A 157 -21.68 18.99 -20.36
C ILE A 157 -21.29 18.01 -19.26
N ALA A 158 -21.56 18.35 -18.00
CA ALA A 158 -21.26 17.45 -16.88
C ALA A 158 -22.08 16.15 -16.97
N LEU A 159 -23.37 16.24 -17.30
CA LEU A 159 -24.23 15.08 -17.51
C LEU A 159 -23.69 14.17 -18.62
N TYR A 160 -23.23 14.75 -19.74
CA TYR A 160 -22.63 13.97 -20.82
C TYR A 160 -21.44 13.12 -20.34
N TRP A 161 -20.51 13.69 -19.57
CA TRP A 161 -19.37 12.95 -19.06
C TRP A 161 -19.73 11.93 -17.99
N ILE A 162 -20.71 12.25 -17.14
CA ILE A 162 -21.24 11.31 -16.14
C ILE A 162 -21.87 10.11 -16.84
N ASP A 163 -22.67 10.33 -17.89
CA ASP A 163 -23.31 9.28 -18.68
C ASP A 163 -22.28 8.42 -19.40
N GLN A 164 -21.27 9.02 -20.03
CA GLN A 164 -20.17 8.29 -20.67
C GLN A 164 -19.41 7.41 -19.68
N PHE A 165 -19.12 7.93 -18.49
CA PHE A 165 -18.47 7.15 -17.44
C PHE A 165 -19.38 6.04 -16.89
N ALA A 166 -20.67 6.33 -16.70
CA ALA A 166 -21.65 5.36 -16.22
C ALA A 166 -21.89 4.22 -17.21
N GLN A 167 -21.86 4.51 -18.52
CA GLN A 167 -22.05 3.53 -19.59
C GLN A 167 -20.79 2.73 -19.94
N TRP A 168 -19.62 3.06 -19.37
CA TRP A 168 -18.35 2.43 -19.73
C TRP A 168 -18.33 0.89 -19.54
N ARG A 169 -19.19 0.33 -18.67
CA ARG A 169 -19.34 -1.12 -18.51
C ARG A 169 -20.40 -1.76 -19.42
N VAL A 170 -21.18 -0.96 -20.12
CA VAL A 170 -22.28 -1.42 -21.00
C VAL A 170 -21.76 -1.73 -22.41
N ASP A 171 -20.70 -1.05 -22.85
CA ASP A 171 -20.02 -1.23 -24.14
C ASP A 171 -18.83 -2.20 -24.05
#